data_AF-A0A1B7VF81-F1
#
_entry.id   AF-A0A1B7VF81-F1
#
_cell.length_a   1.000
_cell.length_b   1.000
_cell.length_c   1.000
_cell.angle_alpha   90.00
_cell.angle_beta   90.00
_cell.angle_gamma   90.00
#
_symmetry.space_group_name_H-M   'P 1'
#
loop_
_entity.id
_entity.type
_entity.pdbx_description
1 polymer ?
#
loop_
_entity_poly.entity_id
_entity_poly.type
_entity_poly.pdbx_seq_one_letter_code
_entity_poly.pdbx_strand_id
1 'polypeptide(L)'
;MSQTSQLNEISTLELAQALMERLSISPDDWHRLKSNRNSRASEQAAAAMVFLVKNEPQEAQARLEQAVGWLDKSISAPPCPTHGHQREEIKE
;
A
#
# COMPACT_ATOMS: atom_id res chain seq x y z
N MET A 1 4.19 -29.44 -15.87
CA MET A 1 3.02 -28.56 -15.70
C MET A 1 3.53 -27.16 -15.45
N SER A 2 2.89 -26.12 -16.00
CA SER A 2 3.31 -24.73 -15.74
C SER A 2 2.96 -24.34 -14.30
N GLN A 3 3.78 -23.54 -13.62
CA GLN A 3 3.46 -23.01 -12.28
C GLN A 3 2.11 -22.26 -12.28
N THR A 4 1.77 -21.61 -13.39
CA THR A 4 0.45 -20.95 -13.56
C THR A 4 -0.72 -21.93 -13.60
N SER A 5 -0.52 -23.19 -14.02
CA SER A 5 -1.58 -24.20 -14.00
C SER A 5 -1.96 -24.59 -12.57
N GLN A 6 -1.01 -24.53 -11.63
CA GLN A 6 -1.27 -24.80 -10.19
C GLN A 6 -2.07 -23.66 -9.54
N LEU A 7 -1.94 -22.43 -10.05
CA LEU A 7 -2.70 -21.28 -9.54
C LEU A 7 -4.18 -21.32 -9.94
N ASN A 8 -4.55 -22.12 -10.96
CA ASN A 8 -5.95 -22.27 -11.37
C ASN A 8 -6.82 -23.00 -10.34
N GLU A 9 -6.19 -23.72 -9.40
CA GLU A 9 -6.88 -24.40 -8.29
C GLU A 9 -7.25 -23.44 -7.15
N ILE A 10 -6.64 -22.26 -7.13
CA ILE A 10 -6.84 -21.23 -6.12
C ILE A 10 -7.84 -20.21 -6.67
N SER A 11 -8.81 -19.78 -5.86
CA SER A 11 -9.78 -18.79 -6.29
C SER A 11 -9.11 -17.43 -6.57
N THR A 12 -9.72 -16.62 -7.43
CA THR A 12 -9.24 -15.26 -7.72
C THR A 12 -9.15 -14.40 -6.44
N LEU A 13 -10.07 -14.61 -5.49
CA LEU A 13 -10.05 -13.90 -4.21
C LEU A 13 -8.84 -14.30 -3.36
N GLU A 14 -8.56 -15.59 -3.22
CA GLU A 14 -7.40 -16.09 -2.47
C GLU A 14 -6.09 -15.64 -3.11
N LEU A 15 -6.00 -15.62 -4.45
CA LEU A 15 -4.83 -15.09 -5.16
C LEU A 15 -4.62 -13.60 -4.87
N ALA A 16 -5.69 -12.80 -4.89
CA ALA A 16 -5.63 -11.38 -4.58
C ALA A 16 -5.23 -11.13 -3.11
N GLN A 17 -5.79 -11.89 -2.18
CA GLN A 17 -5.45 -11.81 -0.75
C GLN A 17 -4.00 -12.21 -0.48
N ALA A 18 -3.53 -13.30 -1.08
CA ALA A 18 -2.14 -13.74 -0.96
C ALA A 18 -1.15 -12.74 -1.56
N LEU A 19 -1.53 -12.08 -2.67
CA LEU A 19 -0.74 -10.99 -3.25
C LEU A 19 -0.69 -9.77 -2.32
N MET A 20 -1.82 -9.37 -1.75
CA MET A 20 -1.90 -8.27 -0.79
C MET A 20 -1.04 -8.55 0.43
N GLU A 21 -1.11 -9.76 1.00
CA GLU A 21 -0.31 -10.16 2.15
C GLU A 21 1.19 -10.08 1.84
N ARG A 22 1.63 -10.58 0.67
CA ARG A 22 3.04 -10.54 0.24
C ARG A 22 3.57 -9.12 0.03
N LEU A 23 2.71 -8.18 -0.36
CA LEU A 23 3.08 -6.79 -0.64
C LEU A 23 2.84 -5.85 0.55
N SER A 24 2.20 -6.34 1.62
CA SER A 24 1.93 -5.55 2.82
C SER A 24 3.25 -5.23 3.54
N ILE A 25 3.42 -3.98 3.92
CA ILE A 25 4.62 -3.57 4.66
C ILE A 25 4.44 -4.00 6.12
N SER A 26 5.25 -4.96 6.54
CA SER A 26 5.27 -5.43 7.92
C SER A 26 5.74 -4.33 8.88
N PRO A 27 5.41 -4.43 10.18
CA PRO A 27 5.94 -3.51 11.19
C PRO A 27 7.47 -3.42 11.19
N ASP A 28 8.15 -4.54 10.93
CA ASP A 28 9.62 -4.62 10.90
C ASP A 28 10.20 -3.87 9.70
N ASP A 29 9.52 -3.92 8.56
CA ASP A 29 9.92 -3.22 7.33
C ASP A 29 9.42 -1.78 7.27
N TRP A 30 8.54 -1.36 8.18
CA TRP A 30 7.89 -0.05 8.15
C TRP A 30 8.90 1.10 8.04
N HIS A 31 9.91 1.11 8.90
CA HIS A 31 10.90 2.18 8.91
C HIS A 31 11.67 2.30 7.59
N ARG A 32 11.89 1.17 6.91
CA ARG A 32 12.61 1.08 5.64
C ARG A 32 11.72 1.46 4.45
N LEU A 33 10.45 1.05 4.46
CA LEU A 33 9.58 1.09 3.27
C LEU A 33 8.46 2.12 3.34
N LYS A 34 8.18 2.77 4.49
CA LYS A 34 7.07 3.72 4.66
C LYS A 34 7.06 4.88 3.65
N SER A 35 8.23 5.27 3.14
CA SER A 35 8.38 6.33 2.12
C SER A 35 8.78 5.79 0.75
N ASN A 36 8.93 4.46 0.60
CA ASN A 36 9.22 3.85 -0.69
C ASN A 36 7.94 3.85 -1.53
N ARG A 37 7.90 4.77 -2.49
CA ARG A 37 6.74 4.99 -3.38
C ARG A 37 6.27 3.73 -4.07
N ASN A 38 7.20 2.92 -4.60
CA ASN A 38 6.84 1.68 -5.29
C ASN A 38 6.27 0.64 -4.34
N SER A 39 6.83 0.50 -3.14
CA SER A 39 6.31 -0.41 -2.12
C SER A 39 4.91 0.01 -1.65
N ARG A 40 4.71 1.30 -1.35
CA ARG A 40 3.42 1.84 -0.93
C ARG A 40 2.36 1.74 -2.04
N ALA A 41 2.73 2.07 -3.27
CA ALA A 41 1.82 1.93 -4.42
C ALA A 41 1.43 0.48 -4.67
N SER A 42 2.40 -0.45 -4.60
CA SER A 42 2.14 -1.88 -4.78
C SER A 42 1.20 -2.43 -3.70
N GLU A 43 1.40 -2.05 -2.44
CA GLU A 43 0.52 -2.43 -1.33
C GLU A 43 -0.93 -1.95 -1.58
N GLN A 44 -1.10 -0.67 -1.95
CA GLN A 44 -2.43 -0.10 -2.21
C GLN A 44 -3.10 -0.74 -3.43
N ALA A 45 -2.37 -0.97 -4.52
CA ALA A 45 -2.89 -1.62 -5.72
C ALA A 45 -3.30 -3.08 -5.44
N ALA A 46 -2.51 -3.84 -4.68
CA ALA A 46 -2.85 -5.20 -4.31
C ALA A 46 -4.09 -5.26 -3.42
N ALA A 47 -4.22 -4.32 -2.47
CA ALA A 47 -5.43 -4.19 -1.69
C ALA A 47 -6.63 -3.83 -2.57
N ALA A 48 -6.51 -2.90 -3.52
CA ALA A 48 -7.58 -2.55 -4.44
C ALA A 48 -8.09 -3.76 -5.25
N MET A 49 -7.20 -4.66 -5.67
CA MET A 49 -7.57 -5.90 -6.36
C MET A 49 -8.48 -6.79 -5.51
N VAL A 50 -8.23 -6.90 -4.20
CA VAL A 50 -9.11 -7.65 -3.29
C VAL A 50 -10.53 -7.06 -3.30
N PHE A 51 -10.66 -5.74 -3.21
CA PHE A 51 -11.96 -5.06 -3.24
C PHE A 51 -12.67 -5.21 -4.59
N LEU A 52 -11.96 -5.08 -5.72
CA LEU A 52 -12.54 -5.30 -7.05
C LEU A 52 -13.09 -6.72 -7.22
N VAL A 53 -12.33 -7.73 -6.81
CA VAL A 53 -12.76 -9.14 -6.92
C VAL A 53 -13.97 -9.43 -6.02
N LYS A 54 -14.14 -8.66 -4.93
CA LYS A 54 -15.32 -8.71 -4.06
C LYS A 54 -16.51 -7.89 -4.57
N ASN A 55 -16.40 -7.21 -5.72
CA ASN A 55 -17.38 -6.24 -6.23
C ASN A 55 -17.62 -5.04 -5.30
N GLU A 56 -16.55 -4.53 -4.68
CA GLU A 56 -16.54 -3.34 -3.82
C GLU A 56 -15.75 -2.19 -4.51
N PRO A 57 -16.31 -1.57 -5.56
CA PRO A 57 -15.54 -0.66 -6.43
C PRO A 57 -15.20 0.68 -5.77
N GLN A 58 -15.99 1.15 -4.81
CA GLN A 58 -15.72 2.41 -4.11
C GLN A 58 -14.44 2.31 -3.26
N GLU A 59 -14.30 1.22 -2.51
CA GLU A 59 -13.12 0.91 -1.71
C GLU A 59 -11.90 0.64 -2.58
N ALA A 60 -12.10 -0.05 -3.71
CA ALA A 60 -11.04 -0.25 -4.69
C ALA A 60 -10.54 1.06 -5.27
N GLN A 61 -11.44 1.96 -5.68
CA GLN A 61 -11.09 3.25 -6.24
C GLN A 61 -10.25 4.08 -5.25
N ALA A 62 -10.69 4.20 -3.99
CA ALA A 62 -9.95 4.95 -2.99
C ALA A 62 -8.50 4.44 -2.79
N ARG A 63 -8.29 3.13 -2.91
CA ARG A 63 -6.95 2.52 -2.83
C ARG A 63 -6.12 2.77 -4.08
N LEU A 64 -6.72 2.68 -5.26
CA LEU A 64 -6.05 3.01 -6.52
C LEU A 64 -5.60 4.49 -6.55
N GLU A 65 -6.44 5.40 -6.08
CA GLU A 65 -6.10 6.82 -5.95
C GLU A 65 -4.90 7.02 -5.03
N GLN A 66 -4.83 6.31 -3.89
CA GLN A 66 -3.63 6.32 -3.05
C GLN A 66 -2.40 5.75 -3.76
N ALA A 67 -2.56 4.65 -4.50
CA ALA A 67 -1.45 4.06 -5.26
C ALA A 67 -0.89 5.04 -6.28
N VAL A 68 -1.76 5.71 -7.03
CA VAL A 68 -1.39 6.77 -7.98
C VAL A 68 -0.70 7.92 -7.23
N GLY A 69 -1.25 8.35 -6.09
CA GLY A 69 -0.68 9.44 -5.31
C GLY A 69 0.74 9.19 -4.81
N TRP A 70 1.08 7.92 -4.53
CA TRP A 70 2.45 7.53 -4.21
C TRP A 70 3.38 7.59 -5.44
N LEU A 71 2.90 7.20 -6.61
CA LEU A 71 3.69 7.17 -7.85
C LEU A 71 3.91 8.58 -8.42
N ASP A 72 2.89 9.42 -8.43
CA ASP A 72 2.94 10.79 -8.93
C ASP A 72 3.51 11.79 -7.92
N LYS A 73 3.76 11.34 -6.69
CA LYS A 73 4.34 12.10 -5.58
C LYS A 73 3.41 13.15 -4.97
N SER A 74 2.11 13.09 -5.23
CA SER A 74 1.11 13.92 -4.55
C SER A 74 0.87 13.50 -3.09
N ILE A 75 1.20 12.26 -2.74
CA ILE A 75 1.18 11.74 -1.36
C ILE A 75 2.62 11.54 -0.86
N SER A 76 2.85 11.91 0.40
CA SER A 76 4.08 11.62 1.14
C SER A 76 3.76 10.90 2.45
N ALA A 77 4.72 10.13 2.95
CA ALA A 77 4.60 9.52 4.27
C ALA A 77 4.40 10.63 5.32
N PRO A 78 3.49 10.46 6.30
CA PRO A 78 3.36 11.42 7.37
C PRO A 78 4.70 11.57 8.11
N PRO A 79 5.04 12.77 8.59
CA PRO A 79 6.25 12.99 9.36
C PRO A 79 6.24 12.12 10.61
N CYS A 80 7.42 11.67 11.06
CA CYS A 80 7.55 10.94 12.32
C CYS A 80 7.03 11.84 13.47
N PRO A 81 6.20 11.33 14.39
CA PRO A 81 5.75 12.12 15.54
C PRO A 81 6.91 12.55 16.46
N THR A 82 8.06 11.90 16.36
CA THR A 82 9.28 12.20 17.14
C THR A 82 10.25 13.17 16.44
N HIS A 83 9.89 13.73 15.29
CA HIS A 83 10.67 14.78 14.60
C HIS A 83 9.74 15.95 14.23
N GLY A 84 9.51 16.84 15.20
CA GLY A 84 8.62 17.98 15.01
C GLY A 84 8.56 19.00 16.16
N HIS A 85 9.54 19.05 17.07
CA HIS A 85 9.70 20.20 17.97
C HIS A 85 10.91 21.02 17.54
N GLN A 86 10.78 21.73 16.42
CA GLN A 86 11.57 22.95 16.25
C GLN A 86 11.03 23.95 17.28
N ARG A 87 11.91 24.37 18.19
CA ARG A 87 11.64 25.44 19.16
C ARG A 87 11.22 26.68 18.39
N GLU A 88 10.01 27.16 18.65
CA GLU A 88 9.67 28.55 18.39
C GLU A 88 10.53 29.40 19.33
N GLU A 89 11.60 29.99 18.81
CA GLU A 89 12.28 31.10 19.47
C GLU A 89 11.32 32.29 19.46
N ILE A 90 10.60 32.48 20.57
CA ILE A 90 9.87 33.71 20.85
C ILE A 90 10.94 34.79 21.07
N LYS A 91 11.07 35.70 20.10
CA LYS A 91 11.73 36.99 20.29
C LYS A 91 10.66 38.03 20.61
N GLU A 92 10.60 38.45 21.87
CA GLU A 92 10.35 39.85 22.28
C GLU A 92 10.82 40.05 23.72
#